data_AF-A0A0A9VY30-F1
#
_entry.id   AF-A0A0A9VY30-F1
#
_cell.length_a   1.000
_cell.length_b   1.000
_cell.length_c   1.000
_cell.angle_alpha   90.00
_cell.angle_beta   90.00
_cell.angle_gamma   90.00
#
_symmetry.space_group_name_H-M   'P 1'
#
loop_
_entity.id
_entity.type
_entity.pdbx_description
1 polymer ?
#
loop_
_entity_poly.entity_id
_entity_poly.type
_entity_poly.pdbx_seq_one_letter_code
_entity_poly.pdbx_strand_id
1 'polypeptide(L)'
;FGKVTLSIKALKSQLARTNFLLRKLSSTVSREVLRTAYFGFFEARMCYAILLWGNSPSASEIFKLQKAAVRILAGVGHGESCRQIFPSLGILTMYARYALVSLVHIRANVERYGKRAHQHDTRQKHLLKAELHRLTATQRYNVDFTATKLFNSIPDSIRSLPLPTFKKMVRSSLSAAAIYSMDEFFKVKFISG
;
A
#
# COMPACT_ATOMS: atom_id res chain seq x y z
N PHE A 1 -16.36 -0.15 15.04
CA PHE A 1 -16.31 -1.17 13.98
C PHE A 1 -17.35 -0.97 12.87
N GLY A 2 -18.64 -0.69 13.15
CA GLY A 2 -19.66 -0.51 12.10
C GLY A 2 -19.42 0.63 11.09
N LYS A 3 -18.87 1.78 11.52
CA LYS A 3 -18.63 2.95 10.64
C LYS A 3 -17.56 2.71 9.56
N VAL A 4 -16.52 1.93 9.84
CA VAL A 4 -15.44 1.63 8.88
C VAL A 4 -15.96 0.73 7.75
N THR A 5 -16.76 -0.28 8.08
CA THR A 5 -17.34 -1.19 7.08
C THR A 5 -18.31 -0.49 6.14
N LEU A 6 -19.10 0.46 6.64
CA LEU A 6 -19.99 1.30 5.82
C LEU A 6 -19.20 2.17 4.83
N SER A 7 -18.08 2.74 5.26
CA SER A 7 -17.19 3.52 4.40
C SER A 7 -16.57 2.67 3.27
N ILE A 8 -16.16 1.44 3.55
CA ILE A 8 -15.56 0.54 2.54
C ILE A 8 -16.57 0.13 1.46
N LYS A 9 -17.83 -0.15 1.83
CA LYS A 9 -18.89 -0.46 0.85
C LYS A 9 -19.13 0.71 -0.11
N ALA A 10 -19.18 1.93 0.40
CA ALA A 10 -19.30 3.13 -0.41
C ALA A 10 -18.07 3.33 -1.32
N LEU A 11 -16.87 3.10 -0.81
CA LEU A 11 -15.64 3.16 -1.62
C LEU A 11 -15.68 2.16 -2.78
N LYS A 12 -16.09 0.91 -2.53
CA LYS A 12 -16.20 -0.11 -3.58
C LYS A 12 -17.14 0.33 -4.71
N SER A 13 -18.32 0.87 -4.38
CA SER A 13 -19.28 1.33 -5.39
C SER A 13 -18.74 2.52 -6.19
N GLN A 14 -18.05 3.45 -5.53
CA GLN A 14 -17.40 4.59 -6.20
C GLN A 14 -16.27 4.15 -7.15
N LEU A 15 -15.43 3.19 -6.74
CA LEU A 15 -14.36 2.66 -7.58
C LEU A 15 -14.91 1.87 -8.78
N ALA A 16 -16.01 1.11 -8.59
CA ALA A 16 -16.68 0.43 -9.69
C ALA A 16 -17.24 1.41 -10.72
N ARG A 17 -17.89 2.50 -10.28
CA ARG A 17 -18.33 3.59 -11.17
C ARG A 17 -17.15 4.26 -11.88
N THR A 18 -16.03 4.45 -11.18
CA THR A 18 -14.81 5.00 -11.78
C THR A 18 -14.26 4.08 -12.87
N ASN A 19 -14.29 2.76 -12.68
CA ASN A 19 -13.89 1.81 -13.73
C ASN A 19 -14.78 1.92 -14.97
N PHE A 20 -16.10 2.09 -14.79
CA PHE A 20 -17.00 2.33 -15.92
C PHE A 20 -16.64 3.62 -16.66
N LEU A 21 -16.37 4.70 -15.93
CA LEU A 21 -15.92 5.98 -16.50
C LEU A 21 -14.61 5.80 -17.29
N LEU A 22 -13.59 5.15 -16.70
CA LEU A 22 -12.31 4.91 -17.36
C LEU A 22 -12.49 4.10 -18.65
N ARG A 23 -13.40 3.11 -18.66
CA ARG A 23 -13.70 2.32 -19.86
C ARG A 23 -14.37 3.13 -20.96
N LYS A 24 -15.18 4.12 -20.62
CA LYS A 24 -15.76 5.05 -21.61
C LYS A 24 -14.72 6.03 -22.14
N LEU A 25 -13.83 6.51 -21.28
CA LEU A 25 -12.74 7.40 -21.69
C LEU A 25 -11.70 6.67 -22.55
N SER A 26 -11.46 5.38 -22.34
CA SER A 26 -10.41 4.66 -23.08
C SER A 26 -10.61 4.61 -24.59
N SER A 27 -11.84 4.83 -25.09
CA SER A 27 -12.11 4.92 -26.53
C SER A 27 -12.04 6.35 -27.09
N THR A 28 -11.89 7.38 -26.25
CA THR A 28 -11.99 8.78 -26.67
C THR A 28 -10.76 9.62 -26.37
N VAL A 29 -9.93 9.23 -25.39
CA VAL A 29 -8.75 10.00 -24.98
C VAL A 29 -7.46 9.23 -25.19
N SER A 30 -6.32 9.95 -25.22
CA SER A 30 -5.00 9.32 -25.26
C SER A 30 -4.71 8.50 -24.00
N ARG A 31 -3.77 7.55 -24.11
CA ARG A 31 -3.35 6.71 -22.98
C ARG A 31 -2.83 7.53 -21.80
N GLU A 32 -2.15 8.64 -22.08
CA GLU A 32 -1.63 9.56 -21.05
C GLU A 32 -2.75 10.26 -20.28
N VAL A 33 -3.75 10.79 -20.98
CA VAL A 33 -4.92 11.42 -20.36
C VAL A 33 -5.71 10.40 -19.55
N LEU A 34 -5.89 9.18 -20.08
CA LEU A 34 -6.55 8.10 -19.35
C LEU A 34 -5.81 7.72 -18.07
N ARG A 35 -4.48 7.66 -18.11
CA ARG A 35 -3.64 7.43 -16.94
C ARG A 35 -3.76 8.56 -15.91
N THR A 36 -3.80 9.81 -16.35
CA THR A 36 -4.04 10.95 -15.46
C THR A 36 -5.42 10.88 -14.81
N ALA A 37 -6.45 10.50 -15.58
CA ALA A 37 -7.80 10.27 -15.06
C ALA A 37 -7.84 9.15 -14.01
N TYR A 38 -7.04 8.09 -14.17
CA TYR A 38 -6.88 7.05 -13.15
C TYR A 38 -6.33 7.63 -11.84
N PHE A 39 -5.25 8.42 -11.90
CA PHE A 39 -4.67 9.00 -10.68
C PHE A 39 -5.65 9.93 -9.98
N GLY A 40 -6.34 10.80 -10.73
CA GLY A 40 -7.28 11.77 -10.18
C GLY A 40 -8.58 11.16 -9.63
N PHE A 41 -9.18 10.20 -10.35
CA PHE A 41 -10.48 9.65 -9.99
C PHE A 41 -10.42 8.34 -9.22
N PHE A 42 -9.50 7.44 -9.57
CA PHE A 42 -9.41 6.12 -8.95
C PHE A 42 -8.44 6.14 -7.78
N GLU A 43 -7.18 6.50 -8.02
CA GLU A 43 -6.13 6.39 -7.00
C GLU A 43 -6.38 7.34 -5.82
N ALA A 44 -6.81 8.58 -6.06
CA ALA A 44 -7.13 9.52 -5.00
C ALA A 44 -8.18 8.96 -4.02
N ARG A 45 -9.25 8.32 -4.53
CA ARG A 45 -10.30 7.69 -3.72
C ARG A 45 -9.79 6.44 -3.00
N MET A 46 -9.02 5.61 -3.70
CA MET A 46 -8.40 4.42 -3.12
C MET A 46 -7.32 4.75 -2.07
N CYS A 47 -6.69 5.92 -2.11
CA CYS A 47 -5.69 6.30 -1.11
C CYS A 47 -6.34 6.92 0.14
N TYR A 48 -7.60 7.35 0.05
CA TYR A 48 -8.30 7.94 1.19
C TYR A 48 -8.36 6.96 2.36
N ALA A 49 -7.80 7.38 3.50
CA ALA A 49 -7.75 6.59 4.73
C ALA A 49 -7.19 5.17 4.55
N ILE A 50 -6.31 4.94 3.56
CA ILE A 50 -5.78 3.60 3.26
C ILE A 50 -5.05 2.96 4.46
N LEU A 51 -4.48 3.77 5.36
CA LEU A 51 -3.89 3.27 6.61
C LEU A 51 -4.92 2.52 7.48
N LEU A 52 -6.19 2.96 7.49
CA LEU A 52 -7.23 2.39 8.33
C LEU A 52 -7.83 1.09 7.78
N TRP A 53 -7.92 0.96 6.45
CA TRP A 53 -8.61 -0.17 5.82
C TRP A 53 -7.72 -1.05 4.94
N GLY A 54 -6.50 -0.64 4.61
CA GLY A 54 -5.61 -1.35 3.68
C GLY A 54 -5.22 -2.76 4.14
N ASN A 55 -5.29 -3.03 5.45
CA ASN A 55 -5.10 -4.36 6.03
C ASN A 55 -6.42 -5.10 6.34
N SER A 56 -7.57 -4.58 5.89
CA SER A 56 -8.87 -5.22 6.09
C SER A 56 -9.08 -6.39 5.12
N PRO A 57 -9.96 -7.36 5.45
CA PRO A 57 -10.31 -8.45 4.53
C PRO A 57 -10.86 -7.95 3.18
N SER A 58 -11.56 -6.81 3.19
CA SER A 58 -12.12 -6.17 1.99
C SER A 58 -11.09 -5.53 1.06
N ALA A 59 -9.83 -5.39 1.50
CA ALA A 59 -8.75 -4.86 0.68
C ALA A 59 -8.55 -5.70 -0.60
N SER A 60 -8.72 -7.02 -0.50
CA SER A 60 -8.66 -7.93 -1.66
C SER A 60 -9.70 -7.59 -2.74
N GLU A 61 -10.89 -7.14 -2.36
CA GLU A 61 -11.95 -6.76 -3.28
C GLU A 61 -11.66 -5.42 -3.96
N ILE A 62 -11.14 -4.45 -3.20
CA ILE A 62 -10.67 -3.17 -3.76
C ILE A 62 -9.51 -3.41 -4.74
N PHE A 63 -8.60 -4.33 -4.41
CA PHE A 63 -7.50 -4.69 -5.30
C PHE A 63 -8.00 -5.32 -6.61
N LYS A 64 -9.05 -6.13 -6.58
CA LYS A 64 -9.70 -6.64 -7.81
C LYS A 64 -10.21 -5.48 -8.69
N LEU A 65 -10.84 -4.46 -8.09
CA LEU A 65 -11.28 -3.27 -8.81
C LEU A 65 -10.10 -2.48 -9.39
N GLN A 66 -8.99 -2.37 -8.65
CA GLN A 66 -7.78 -1.71 -9.15
C GLN A 66 -7.19 -2.45 -10.36
N LYS A 67 -7.12 -3.79 -10.31
CA LYS A 67 -6.67 -4.59 -11.46
C LYS A 67 -7.58 -4.38 -12.66
N ALA A 68 -8.89 -4.32 -12.47
CA ALA A 68 -9.82 -4.02 -13.56
C ALA A 68 -9.55 -2.64 -14.18
N ALA A 69 -9.27 -1.61 -13.36
CA ALA A 69 -8.86 -0.29 -13.84
C ALA A 69 -7.57 -0.37 -14.68
N VAL A 70 -6.54 -1.04 -14.16
CA VAL A 70 -5.24 -1.21 -14.84
C VAL A 70 -5.39 -1.94 -16.18
N ARG A 71 -6.27 -2.93 -16.27
CA ARG A 71 -6.56 -3.60 -17.56
C ARG A 71 -7.21 -2.67 -18.57
N ILE A 72 -8.16 -1.83 -18.12
CA ILE A 72 -8.77 -0.81 -18.98
C ILE A 72 -7.70 0.15 -19.51
N LEU A 73 -6.78 0.59 -18.66
CA LEU A 73 -5.69 1.48 -19.04
C LEU A 73 -4.73 0.86 -20.07
N ALA A 74 -4.43 -0.43 -19.93
CA ALA A 74 -3.54 -1.15 -20.82
C ALA A 74 -4.24 -1.71 -22.08
N GLY A 75 -5.57 -1.72 -22.12
CA GLY A 75 -6.34 -2.30 -23.23
C GLY A 75 -6.26 -3.83 -23.30
N VAL A 76 -6.00 -4.51 -22.18
CA VAL A 76 -5.78 -5.97 -22.13
C VAL A 76 -7.01 -6.74 -21.65
N GLY A 77 -7.07 -8.03 -21.99
CA GLY A 77 -8.17 -8.92 -21.62
C GLY A 77 -8.23 -9.26 -20.12
N HIS A 78 -9.38 -9.79 -19.67
CA HIS A 78 -9.63 -10.12 -18.26
C HIS A 78 -8.67 -11.20 -17.68
N GLY A 79 -8.17 -12.11 -18.52
CA GLY A 79 -7.29 -13.21 -18.13
C GLY A 79 -5.83 -12.83 -17.96
N GLU A 80 -5.41 -11.67 -18.47
CA GLU A 80 -4.00 -11.28 -18.43
C GLU A 80 -3.56 -10.83 -17.03
N SER A 81 -2.32 -11.19 -16.69
CA SER A 81 -1.69 -10.81 -15.44
C SER A 81 -1.30 -9.34 -15.47
N CYS A 82 -1.85 -8.54 -14.55
CA CYS A 82 -1.49 -7.13 -14.43
C CYS A 82 -0.11 -6.89 -13.80
N ARG A 83 0.64 -7.94 -13.43
CA ARG A 83 1.79 -7.81 -12.52
C ARG A 83 2.90 -6.96 -13.13
N GLN A 84 3.16 -7.14 -14.43
CA GLN A 84 4.12 -6.33 -15.19
C GLN A 84 3.51 -5.03 -15.73
N ILE A 85 2.17 -4.94 -15.80
CA ILE A 85 1.44 -3.76 -16.26
C ILE A 85 1.47 -2.64 -15.20
N PHE A 86 1.43 -2.99 -13.93
CA PHE A 86 1.56 -2.02 -12.83
C PHE A 86 2.86 -1.18 -12.95
N PRO A 87 4.06 -1.78 -12.99
CA PRO A 87 5.30 -1.05 -13.20
C PRO A 87 5.35 -0.28 -14.52
N SER A 88 4.89 -0.87 -15.63
CA SER A 88 4.96 -0.20 -16.95
C SER A 88 4.10 1.06 -17.01
N LEU A 89 2.97 1.09 -16.28
CA LEU A 89 2.14 2.27 -16.11
C LEU A 89 2.62 3.16 -14.95
N GLY A 90 3.67 2.81 -14.22
CA GLY A 90 4.14 3.54 -13.03
C GLY A 90 3.07 3.62 -11.92
N ILE A 91 2.21 2.61 -11.82
CA ILE A 91 1.13 2.51 -10.82
C ILE A 91 1.56 1.50 -9.75
N LEU A 92 1.44 1.90 -8.49
CA LEU A 92 1.62 0.96 -7.37
C LEU A 92 0.35 0.11 -7.19
N THR A 93 0.53 -1.17 -6.89
CA THR A 93 -0.58 -2.00 -6.41
C THR A 93 -1.15 -1.43 -5.10
N MET A 94 -2.40 -1.74 -4.77
CA MET A 94 -3.04 -1.28 -3.54
C MET A 94 -2.23 -1.71 -2.30
N TYR A 95 -1.72 -2.94 -2.28
CA TYR A 95 -0.86 -3.44 -1.21
C TYR A 95 0.48 -2.70 -1.15
N ALA A 96 1.12 -2.44 -2.29
CA ALA A 96 2.33 -1.63 -2.35
C ALA A 96 2.08 -0.19 -1.86
N ARG A 97 0.93 0.40 -2.23
CA ARG A 97 0.52 1.73 -1.78
C ARG A 97 0.31 1.75 -0.26
N TYR A 98 -0.42 0.78 0.28
CA TYR A 98 -0.63 0.64 1.71
C TYR A 98 0.70 0.50 2.46
N ALA A 99 1.57 -0.41 2.02
CA ALA A 99 2.89 -0.60 2.62
C ALA A 99 3.71 0.70 2.60
N LEU A 100 3.77 1.40 1.46
CA LEU A 100 4.49 2.66 1.34
C LEU A 100 3.98 3.72 2.33
N VAL A 101 2.65 3.90 2.41
CA VAL A 101 2.05 4.91 3.31
C VAL A 101 2.30 4.53 4.77
N SER A 102 2.18 3.25 5.14
CA SER A 102 2.48 2.75 6.49
C SER A 102 3.93 2.99 6.89
N LEU A 103 4.88 2.69 6.00
CA LEU A 103 6.30 2.88 6.25
C LEU A 103 6.69 4.34 6.39
N VAL A 104 6.16 5.21 5.50
CA VAL A 104 6.38 6.65 5.57
C VAL A 104 5.77 7.24 6.84
N HIS A 105 4.59 6.75 7.26
CA HIS A 105 3.94 7.18 8.51
C HIS A 105 4.82 6.91 9.73
N ILE A 106 5.34 5.68 9.86
CA ILE A 106 6.27 5.32 10.95
C ILE A 106 7.55 6.16 10.87
N ARG A 107 8.16 6.25 9.68
CA ARG A 107 9.44 6.97 9.53
C ARG A 107 9.33 8.46 9.87
N ALA A 108 8.20 9.09 9.53
CA ALA A 108 7.95 10.50 9.82
C ALA A 108 7.66 10.75 11.32
N ASN A 109 7.21 9.72 12.05
CA ASN A 109 6.85 9.81 13.46
C ASN A 109 7.73 8.91 14.34
N VAL A 110 8.93 8.55 13.86
CA VAL A 110 9.77 7.51 14.48
C VAL A 110 10.08 7.81 15.95
N GLU A 111 10.19 9.08 16.31
CA GLU A 111 10.46 9.57 17.67
C GLU A 111 9.33 9.31 18.65
N ARG A 112 8.08 9.18 18.16
CA ARG A 112 6.90 8.87 18.99
C ARG A 112 6.84 7.39 19.36
N TYR A 113 7.57 6.53 18.66
CA TYR A 113 7.58 5.11 18.92
C TYR A 113 8.76 4.77 19.86
N GLY A 114 8.44 4.22 21.03
CA GLY A 114 9.47 3.71 21.92
C GLY A 114 10.30 2.61 21.26
N LYS A 115 11.62 2.64 21.43
CA LYS A 115 12.48 1.52 21.07
C LYS A 115 12.23 0.35 22.03
N ARG A 116 12.45 -0.89 21.58
CA ARG A 116 12.43 -2.04 22.50
C ARG A 116 13.59 -1.92 23.48
N ALA A 117 13.33 -1.42 24.68
CA ALA A 117 14.28 -1.39 25.77
C ALA A 117 14.33 -2.78 26.43
N HIS A 118 15.46 -3.48 26.27
CA HIS A 118 15.82 -4.63 27.09
C HIS A 118 17.12 -4.28 27.82
N GLN A 119 17.26 -4.69 29.09
CA GLN A 119 18.43 -4.43 29.95
C GLN A 119 19.72 -5.15 29.50
N HIS A 120 19.67 -5.89 28.39
CA HIS A 120 20.82 -6.54 27.77
C HIS A 120 20.85 -6.21 26.28
N ASP A 121 22.06 -6.06 25.71
CA ASP A 121 22.27 -5.82 24.28
C ASP A 121 21.83 -7.04 23.45
N THR A 122 20.55 -7.07 23.13
CA THR A 122 19.97 -8.06 22.22
C THR A 122 19.95 -7.50 20.80
N ARG A 123 20.12 -8.38 19.81
CA ARG A 123 20.11 -8.06 18.37
C ARG A 123 18.88 -7.27 17.88
N GLN A 124 17.84 -7.13 18.71
CA GLN A 124 16.58 -6.44 18.40
C GLN A 124 16.44 -5.02 19.01
N LYS A 125 17.48 -4.48 19.65
CA LYS A 125 17.44 -3.15 20.33
C LYS A 125 17.06 -1.99 19.41
N HIS A 126 17.35 -2.11 18.11
CA HIS A 126 17.02 -1.09 17.11
C HIS A 126 15.56 -1.20 16.59
N LEU A 127 14.81 -2.25 16.98
CA LEU A 127 13.41 -2.41 16.58
C LEU A 127 12.49 -1.51 17.40
N LEU A 128 11.47 -0.98 16.74
CA LEU A 128 10.39 -0.25 17.40
C LEU A 128 9.52 -1.23 18.21
N LYS A 129 9.06 -0.78 19.39
CA LYS A 129 8.12 -1.52 20.24
C LYS A 129 6.73 -1.37 19.63
N ALA A 130 6.20 -2.47 19.10
CA ALA A 130 4.79 -2.53 18.72
C ALA A 130 3.95 -2.73 19.99
N GLU A 131 2.94 -1.90 20.20
CA GLU A 131 1.98 -2.12 21.28
C GLU A 131 1.17 -3.39 21.00
N LEU A 132 1.22 -4.33 21.93
CA LEU A 132 0.44 -5.57 21.83
C LEU A 132 -0.95 -5.32 22.40
N HIS A 133 -1.98 -5.48 21.57
CA HIS A 133 -3.36 -5.51 22.05
C HIS A 133 -3.80 -6.95 22.36
N ARG A 134 -4.67 -7.14 23.35
CA ARG A 134 -5.15 -8.45 23.83
C ARG A 134 -5.74 -9.33 22.72
N LEU A 135 -6.38 -8.73 21.71
CA LEU A 135 -7.05 -9.45 20.63
C LEU A 135 -6.32 -9.25 19.30
N THR A 136 -6.04 -10.34 18.60
CA THR A 136 -5.42 -10.33 17.25
C THR A 136 -6.22 -9.50 16.26
N ALA A 137 -7.55 -9.49 16.37
CA ALA A 137 -8.42 -8.63 15.55
C ALA A 137 -8.11 -7.14 15.77
N THR A 138 -8.01 -6.70 17.03
CA THR A 138 -7.67 -5.32 17.39
C THR A 138 -6.26 -4.94 16.92
N GLN A 139 -5.30 -5.87 17.04
CA GLN A 139 -3.94 -5.67 16.53
C GLN A 139 -3.91 -5.49 15.00
N ARG A 140 -4.71 -6.26 14.25
CA ARG A 140 -4.76 -6.18 12.77
C ARG A 140 -5.32 -4.86 12.24
N TYR A 141 -6.24 -4.23 12.97
CA TYR A 141 -6.81 -2.93 12.60
C TYR A 141 -6.05 -1.74 13.20
N ASN A 142 -5.12 -1.99 14.13
CA ASN A 142 -4.27 -0.95 14.66
C ASN A 142 -3.17 -0.59 13.62
N VAL A 143 -3.19 0.67 13.20
CA VAL A 143 -2.24 1.21 12.21
C VAL A 143 -0.81 1.14 12.74
N ASP A 144 -0.59 1.55 13.99
CA ASP A 144 0.72 1.56 14.63
C ASP A 144 1.33 0.16 14.71
N PHE A 145 0.53 -0.84 15.14
CA PHE A 145 1.00 -2.22 15.23
C PHE A 145 1.42 -2.77 13.86
N THR A 146 0.55 -2.64 12.86
CA THR A 146 0.80 -3.18 11.52
C THR A 146 1.92 -2.44 10.81
N ALA A 147 1.93 -1.11 10.86
CA ALA A 147 2.97 -0.29 10.24
C ALA A 147 4.33 -0.50 10.93
N THR A 148 4.36 -0.63 12.27
CA THR A 148 5.58 -0.97 13.01
C THR A 148 6.13 -2.34 12.62
N LYS A 149 5.25 -3.34 12.45
CA LYS A 149 5.64 -4.67 11.97
C LYS A 149 6.30 -4.61 10.58
N LEU A 150 5.71 -3.84 9.66
CA LEU A 150 6.27 -3.64 8.32
C LEU A 150 7.60 -2.89 8.35
N PHE A 151 7.69 -1.86 9.19
CA PHE A 151 8.92 -1.08 9.33
C PHE A 151 10.06 -1.94 9.88
N ASN A 152 9.78 -2.75 10.91
CA ASN A 152 10.77 -3.63 11.53
C ASN A 152 11.27 -4.77 10.61
N SER A 153 10.58 -5.10 9.52
CA SER A 153 11.09 -6.08 8.55
C SER A 153 12.00 -5.49 7.47
N ILE A 154 12.22 -4.17 7.47
CA ILE A 154 13.13 -3.49 6.54
C ILE A 154 14.55 -3.44 7.13
N PRO A 155 15.61 -3.62 6.32
CA PRO A 155 17.00 -3.46 6.76
C PRO A 155 17.27 -2.10 7.44
N ASP A 156 18.13 -2.11 8.47
CA ASP A 156 18.52 -0.89 9.21
C ASP A 156 19.17 0.18 8.33
N SER A 157 19.97 -0.24 7.35
CA SER A 157 20.60 0.66 6.37
C SER A 157 19.58 1.52 5.63
N ILE A 158 18.35 1.02 5.48
CA ILE A 158 17.26 1.72 4.80
C ILE A 158 16.44 2.51 5.81
N ARG A 159 16.11 1.92 6.97
CA ARG A 159 15.35 2.59 8.03
C ARG A 159 16.00 3.89 8.51
N SER A 160 17.32 3.93 8.53
CA SER A 160 18.12 5.08 8.96
C SER A 160 18.19 6.21 7.94
N LEU A 161 17.77 5.99 6.69
CA LEU A 161 17.82 7.02 5.65
C LEU A 161 16.93 8.23 5.98
N PRO A 162 17.28 9.44 5.49
CA PRO A 162 16.41 10.61 5.53
C PRO A 162 15.07 10.32 4.86
N LEU A 163 13.99 10.91 5.37
CA LEU A 163 12.61 10.65 4.92
C LEU A 163 12.41 10.75 3.39
N PRO A 164 12.96 11.75 2.67
CA PRO A 164 12.82 11.82 1.21
C PRO A 164 13.47 10.63 0.50
N THR A 165 14.70 10.28 0.88
CA THR A 165 15.48 9.17 0.31
C THR A 165 14.82 7.83 0.65
N PHE A 166 14.39 7.66 1.90
CA PHE A 166 13.63 6.50 2.36
C PHE A 166 12.38 6.27 1.51
N LYS A 167 11.53 7.31 1.37
CA LYS A 167 10.30 7.23 0.58
C LYS A 167 10.57 6.88 -0.88
N LYS A 168 11.59 7.48 -1.49
CA LYS A 168 11.99 7.21 -2.88
C LYS A 168 12.43 5.75 -3.05
N MET A 169 13.31 5.27 -2.19
CA MET A 169 13.83 3.90 -2.23
C MET A 169 12.71 2.87 -2.05
N VAL A 170 11.93 3.00 -0.98
CA VAL A 170 10.82 2.07 -0.69
C VAL A 170 9.81 2.06 -1.83
N ARG A 171 9.46 3.23 -2.39
CA ARG A 171 8.56 3.31 -3.55
C ARG A 171 9.13 2.56 -4.75
N SER A 172 10.43 2.71 -5.03
CA SER A 172 11.10 2.04 -6.14
C SER A 172 11.05 0.51 -5.98
N SER A 173 11.46 -0.01 -4.82
CA SER A 173 11.44 -1.45 -4.53
C SER A 173 10.02 -2.05 -4.62
N LEU A 174 9.02 -1.36 -4.06
CA LEU A 174 7.64 -1.81 -4.10
C LEU A 174 7.02 -1.73 -5.50
N SER A 175 7.39 -0.73 -6.28
CA SER A 175 6.97 -0.62 -7.68
C SER A 175 7.50 -1.76 -8.52
N ALA A 176 8.79 -2.09 -8.38
CA ALA A 176 9.41 -3.20 -9.09
C ALA A 176 8.84 -4.56 -8.67
N ALA A 177 8.54 -4.75 -7.38
CA ALA A 177 8.03 -6.01 -6.86
C ALA A 177 6.55 -6.29 -7.24
N ALA A 178 5.74 -5.26 -7.48
CA ALA A 178 4.31 -5.35 -7.82
C ALA A 178 3.52 -6.34 -6.93
N ILE A 179 3.59 -6.16 -5.61
CA ILE A 179 3.04 -7.10 -4.62
C ILE A 179 1.51 -7.20 -4.63
N TYR A 180 0.96 -8.41 -4.54
CA TYR A 180 -0.49 -8.69 -4.59
C TYR A 180 -1.07 -9.09 -3.23
N SER A 181 -0.25 -9.13 -2.19
CA SER A 181 -0.64 -9.35 -0.81
C SER A 181 0.38 -8.74 0.16
N MET A 182 0.02 -8.63 1.44
CA MET A 182 0.99 -8.26 2.47
C MET A 182 1.97 -9.38 2.80
N ASP A 183 1.66 -10.64 2.47
CA ASP A 183 2.62 -11.75 2.65
C ASP A 183 3.76 -11.66 1.62
N GLU A 184 3.45 -11.18 0.41
CA GLU A 184 4.48 -10.90 -0.61
C GLU A 184 5.41 -9.76 -0.21
N PHE A 185 4.95 -8.80 0.60
CA PHE A 185 5.79 -7.70 1.09
C PHE A 185 7.03 -8.22 1.83
N PHE A 186 6.88 -9.23 2.70
CA PHE A 186 7.99 -9.78 3.47
C PHE A 186 9.02 -10.54 2.62
N LYS A 187 8.74 -10.76 1.34
CA LYS A 187 9.65 -11.36 0.36
C LYS A 187 10.34 -10.32 -0.52
N VAL A 188 9.98 -9.03 -0.38
CA VAL A 188 10.56 -7.94 -1.18
C VAL A 188 12.00 -7.71 -0.72
N LYS A 189 12.92 -7.71 -1.69
CA LYS A 189 14.31 -7.30 -1.46
C LYS A 189 14.40 -5.79 -1.56
N PHE A 190 14.79 -5.15 -0.46
CA PHE A 190 15.14 -3.74 -0.45
C PHE A 190 16.65 -3.62 -0.59
N ILE A 191 17.12 -3.17 -1.75
CA ILE A 191 18.55 -3.03 -2.06
C ILE A 191 18.89 -1.54 -1.93
N SER A 192 19.87 -1.21 -1.10
CA SER A 192 20.54 0.09 -1.15
C SER A 192 21.47 0.09 -2.36
N GLY A 193 21.13 0.87 -3.38
CA GLY A 193 22.06 1.25 -4.44
C GLY A 193 23.09 2.25 -3.93
#